data_AF-A0A5C8B2M7-F1
#
_entry.id   AF-A0A5C8B2M7-F1
#
_cell.length_a   1.000
_cell.length_b   1.000
_cell.length_c   1.000
_cell.angle_alpha   90.00
_cell.angle_beta   90.00
_cell.angle_gamma   90.00
#
_symmetry.space_group_name_H-M   'P 1'
#
loop_
_entity.id
_entity.type
_entity.pdbx_description
1 polymer ?
#
loop_
_entity_poly.entity_id
_entity_poly.type
_entity_poly.pdbx_seq_one_letter_code
_entity_poly.pdbx_strand_id
1 'polypeptide(L)'
;MWQILNRCQLTIAIEKTHIGKISHGFTFLGYSFTIDQFTIANQTILKHPLNRNRIFEHGASPTALAAFQKNFNFGAPLESG
;
A
#
# COMPACT_ATOMS: atom_id res chain seq x y z
N MET A 1 -4.98 19.80 16.34
CA MET A 1 -4.21 18.58 16.00
C MET A 1 -3.14 18.27 17.03
N TRP A 2 -2.16 19.16 17.23
CA TRP A 2 -1.06 18.97 18.21
C TRP A 2 -1.51 18.79 19.67
N GLN A 3 -2.52 19.54 20.11
CA GLN A 3 -3.05 19.43 21.48
C GLN A 3 -3.66 18.05 21.78
N ILE A 4 -4.28 17.39 20.79
CA ILE A 4 -4.88 16.06 20.97
C ILE A 4 -3.78 15.01 21.07
N LEU A 5 -2.76 15.08 20.20
CA LEU A 5 -1.62 14.16 20.23
C LEU A 5 -0.86 14.24 21.56
N ASN A 6 -0.63 15.45 22.08
CA ASN A 6 0.03 15.64 23.37
C ASN A 6 -0.77 15.01 24.52
N ARG A 7 -2.10 15.16 24.54
CA ARG A 7 -2.96 14.51 25.55
C ARG A 7 -2.89 12.98 25.48
N CYS A 8 -2.72 12.44 24.27
CA CYS A 8 -2.57 11.00 24.04
C CYS A 8 -1.12 10.49 24.14
N GLN A 9 -0.15 11.36 24.49
CA GLN A 9 1.28 11.01 24.51
C GLN A 9 1.81 10.45 23.18
N LEU A 10 1.28 10.97 22.06
CA LEU A 10 1.68 10.59 20.70
C LEU A 10 2.58 11.66 20.08
N THR A 11 3.57 11.22 19.30
CA THR A 11 4.44 12.11 18.52
C THR A 11 4.20 11.90 17.03
N ILE A 12 4.21 12.99 16.25
CA ILE A 12 4.15 12.91 14.79
C ILE A 12 5.50 12.44 14.24
N ALA A 13 5.47 11.42 13.39
CA ALA A 13 6.59 11.03 12.56
C ALA A 13 6.76 12.04 11.42
N ILE A 14 7.57 13.09 11.64
CA ILE A 14 7.71 14.23 10.71
C ILE A 14 8.21 13.75 9.34
N GLU A 15 9.07 12.76 9.30
CA GLU A 15 9.64 12.18 8.08
C GLU A 15 8.60 11.44 7.22
N LYS A 16 7.48 11.04 7.82
CA LYS A 16 6.36 10.36 7.14
C LYS A 16 5.14 11.25 6.93
N THR A 17 5.11 12.41 7.59
CA THR A 17 3.93 13.27 7.61
C THR A 17 4.13 14.42 6.66
N HIS A 18 3.41 14.36 5.54
CA HIS A 18 3.39 15.42 4.55
C HIS A 18 2.00 16.06 4.50
N ILE A 19 1.94 17.39 4.63
CA ILE A 19 0.72 18.17 4.42
C ILE A 19 0.91 18.89 3.07
N GLY A 20 0.19 18.45 2.05
CA GLY A 20 0.32 18.96 0.69
C GLY A 20 -0.94 18.75 -0.14
N LYS A 21 -0.90 19.21 -1.39
CA LYS A 21 -2.00 19.01 -2.35
C LYS A 21 -1.95 17.61 -2.95
N ILE A 22 -3.12 17.02 -3.20
CA ILE A 22 -3.26 15.72 -3.89
C ILE A 22 -2.59 15.67 -5.28
N SER A 23 -2.35 16.84 -5.91
CA SER A 23 -1.57 16.95 -7.15
C SER A 23 -0.15 16.41 -7.06
N HIS A 24 0.46 16.41 -5.87
CA HIS A 24 1.79 15.83 -5.63
C HIS A 24 1.74 14.32 -5.35
N GLY A 25 0.52 13.79 -5.26
CA GLY A 25 0.22 12.42 -4.91
C GLY A 25 0.50 12.06 -3.45
N PHE A 26 -0.10 10.95 -3.01
CA PHE A 26 0.21 10.34 -1.72
C PHE A 26 -0.04 8.83 -1.76
N THR A 27 0.65 8.10 -0.89
CA THR A 27 0.41 6.67 -0.71
C THR A 27 -0.47 6.43 0.50
N PHE A 28 -1.51 5.63 0.35
CA PHE A 28 -2.40 5.23 1.44
C PHE A 28 -2.80 3.77 1.30
N LEU A 29 -2.59 3.00 2.38
CA LEU A 29 -2.93 1.57 2.47
C LEU A 29 -2.43 0.71 1.28
N GLY A 30 -1.24 1.04 0.76
CA GLY A 30 -0.62 0.30 -0.33
C GLY A 30 -1.00 0.76 -1.74
N TYR A 31 -1.81 1.82 -1.85
CA TYR A 31 -2.19 2.46 -3.12
C TYR A 31 -1.59 3.85 -3.25
N SER A 32 -1.32 4.27 -4.48
CA SER A 32 -0.87 5.61 -4.83
C SER A 32 -2.04 6.38 -5.44
N PHE A 33 -2.28 7.58 -4.91
CA PHE A 33 -3.31 8.50 -5.35
C PHE A 33 -2.65 9.72 -5.98
N THR A 34 -3.18 10.19 -7.10
CA THR A 34 -2.92 11.50 -7.70
C THR A 34 -4.26 12.10 -8.14
N ILE A 35 -4.27 13.27 -8.78
CA ILE A 35 -5.52 13.83 -9.34
C ILE A 35 -6.08 12.92 -10.43
N ASP A 36 -5.21 12.35 -11.26
CA ASP A 36 -5.62 11.66 -12.48
C ASP A 36 -5.61 10.13 -12.35
N GLN A 37 -4.94 9.60 -11.32
CA GLN A 37 -4.65 8.16 -11.22
C GLN A 37 -4.83 7.61 -9.81
N PHE A 38 -5.37 6.40 -9.76
CA PHE A 38 -5.41 5.51 -8.61
C PHE A 38 -4.75 4.19 -9.00
N THR A 39 -3.60 3.88 -8.40
CA THR A 39 -2.77 2.73 -8.77
C THR A 39 -2.20 2.03 -7.54
N ILE A 40 -1.62 0.83 -7.72
CA ILE A 40 -0.87 0.16 -6.65
C ILE A 40 0.42 0.95 -6.39
N ALA A 41 0.73 1.23 -5.12
CA ALA A 41 1.95 1.95 -4.76
C ALA A 41 3.20 1.12 -5.09
N ASN A 42 4.26 1.78 -5.56
CA ASN A 42 5.50 1.11 -5.96
C ASN A 42 6.09 0.22 -4.84
N GLN A 43 6.05 0.69 -3.58
CA GLN A 43 6.51 -0.12 -2.45
C GLN A 43 5.71 -1.42 -2.27
N THR A 44 4.41 -1.40 -2.58
CA THR A 44 3.55 -2.58 -2.53
C THR A 44 3.94 -3.57 -3.62
N ILE A 45 4.24 -3.08 -4.84
CA ILE A 45 4.75 -3.87 -5.97
C ILE A 45 6.07 -4.55 -5.61
N LEU A 46 7.03 -3.79 -5.07
CA LEU A 46 8.34 -4.31 -4.70
C LEU A 46 8.28 -5.33 -3.55
N LYS A 47 7.38 -5.12 -2.58
CA LYS A 47 7.22 -6.02 -1.43
C LYS A 47 6.44 -7.29 -1.76
N HIS A 48 5.60 -7.28 -2.80
CA HIS A 48 4.77 -8.43 -3.15
C HIS A 48 5.56 -9.72 -3.43
N PRO A 49 6.56 -9.75 -4.34
CA PRO A 49 7.33 -10.96 -4.60
C PRO A 49 8.16 -11.40 -3.39
N LEU A 50 8.69 -10.45 -2.61
CA LEU A 50 9.43 -10.74 -1.38
C LEU A 50 8.53 -11.46 -0.35
N ASN A 51 7.31 -10.97 -0.17
CA ASN A 51 6.34 -11.59 0.73
C ASN A 51 5.90 -12.97 0.22
N ARG A 52 5.67 -13.12 -1.08
CA ARG A 52 5.34 -14.42 -1.69
C ARG A 52 6.44 -15.45 -1.46
N ASN A 53 7.70 -15.08 -1.68
CA ASN A 53 8.85 -15.97 -1.48
C ASN A 53 8.97 -16.36 -0.02
N ARG A 54 8.83 -15.41 0.90
CA ARG A 54 8.85 -15.68 2.34
C ARG A 54 7.75 -16.67 2.74
N ILE A 55 6.53 -16.52 2.21
CA ILE A 55 5.42 -17.44 2.49
C ILE A 55 5.74 -18.85 1.96
N PHE A 56 6.33 -18.96 0.77
CA PHE A 56 6.81 -20.23 0.21
C PHE A 56 7.89 -20.87 1.08
N GLU A 57 8.90 -20.11 1.51
CA GLU A 57 9.98 -20.57 2.40
C GLU A 57 9.45 -21.06 3.76
N HIS A 58 8.34 -20.50 4.24
CA HIS A 58 7.63 -20.97 5.44
C HIS A 58 6.72 -22.17 5.19
N GLY A 59 6.79 -22.83 4.03
CA GLY A 59 6.10 -24.09 3.74
C GLY A 59 4.64 -23.93 3.33
N ALA A 60 4.23 -22.76 2.82
CA ALA A 60 2.87 -22.59 2.32
C ALA A 60 2.56 -23.52 1.15
N SER A 61 1.32 -24.01 1.10
CA SER A 61 0.85 -24.87 0.02
C SER A 61 0.75 -24.11 -1.31
N PRO A 62 0.84 -24.81 -2.45
CA PRO A 62 0.63 -24.21 -3.77
C PRO A 62 -0.70 -23.43 -3.88
N THR A 63 -1.77 -23.93 -3.26
CA THR A 63 -3.07 -23.26 -3.22
C THR A 63 -3.02 -21.93 -2.48
N ALA A 64 -2.32 -21.86 -1.34
CA ALA A 64 -2.14 -20.62 -0.58
C ALA A 64 -1.34 -19.58 -1.36
N LEU A 65 -0.30 -20.01 -2.09
CA LEU A 65 0.51 -19.13 -2.95
C LEU A 65 -0.29 -18.62 -4.16
N ALA A 66 -1.12 -19.46 -4.77
CA ALA A 66 -2.01 -19.06 -5.85
C ALA A 66 -3.05 -18.04 -5.38
N ALA A 67 -3.63 -18.23 -4.19
CA ALA A 67 -4.56 -17.27 -3.59
C ALA A 67 -3.88 -15.92 -3.29
N PHE A 68 -2.66 -15.93 -2.77
CA PHE A 68 -1.87 -14.72 -2.52
C PHE A 68 -1.63 -13.92 -3.82
N GLN A 69 -1.28 -14.61 -4.91
CA GLN A 69 -1.08 -13.99 -6.23
C GLN A 69 -2.38 -13.41 -6.79
N LYS A 70 -3.50 -14.15 -6.69
CA LYS A 70 -4.80 -13.71 -7.20
C LYS A 70 -5.26 -12.38 -6.57
N ASN A 71 -5.02 -12.22 -5.27
CA ASN A 71 -5.45 -11.04 -4.52
C ASN A 71 -4.59 -9.79 -4.81
N PHE A 72 -3.50 -9.91 -5.57
CA PHE A 72 -2.66 -8.78 -5.95
C PHE A 72 -3.19 -8.02 -7.18
N ASN A 73 -4.13 -8.60 -7.94
CA ASN A 73 -4.63 -8.04 -9.21
C ASN A 73 -5.75 -6.99 -9.06
N PHE A 74 -5.76 -6.17 -8.00
CA PHE A 74 -6.65 -5.01 -7.93
C PHE A 74 -6.02 -3.82 -8.66
N GLY A 75 -6.08 -3.85 -10.00
CA GLY A 75 -5.52 -2.77 -10.84
C GLY A 75 -5.48 -3.03 -12.35
N ALA A 76 -6.13 -4.08 -12.88
CA ALA A 76 -6.42 -4.07 -14.31
C ALA A 76 -7.36 -2.89 -14.59
N PRO A 77 -7.15 -2.11 -15.68
CA PRO A 77 -8.08 -1.07 -16.04
C PRO A 77 -9.46 -1.71 -16.15
N LEU A 78 -10.48 -1.08 -15.55
CA LEU A 78 -11.86 -1.40 -15.89
C LEU A 78 -11.92 -1.27 -17.41
N GLU A 79 -12.15 -2.37 -18.12
CA GLU A 79 -12.41 -2.29 -19.55
C GLU A 79 -13.59 -1.32 -19.71
N SER A 80 -13.31 -0.22 -20.41
CA SER A 80 -14.28 0.76 -20.83
C SER A 80 -15.29 0.08 -21.74
N GLY A 81 -16.44 -0.29 -21.15
CA GLY A 81 -17.66 -0.68 -21.85
C GLY A 81 -18.70 0.43 -21.77
#